data_AF-A0A5E7ZNM0-F1
#
_entry.id   AF-A0A5E7ZNM0-F1
#
_cell.length_a   1.000
_cell.length_b   1.000
_cell.length_c   1.000
_cell.angle_alpha   90.00
_cell.angle_beta   90.00
_cell.angle_gamma   90.00
#
_symmetry.space_group_name_H-M   'P 1'
#
loop_
_entity.id
_entity.type
_entity.pdbx_description
1 polymer ?
#
loop_
_entity_poly.entity_id
_entity_poly.type
_entity_poly.pdbx_seq_one_letter_code
_entity_poly.pdbx_strand_id
1 'polypeptide(L)' 'MDGTRKSGGITSMANSENQEKKESTNYFDFSEVFKYYFRKKDPNNKPNFNLRMMHGINKISILLFLMALIIWTIRRLM' A
#
# COMPACT_ATOMS: atom_id res chain seq x y z
N MET A 1 -44.96 -24.04 -28.37
CA MET A 1 -44.09 -23.03 -27.75
C MET A 1 -42.96 -23.74 -27.03
N ASP A 2 -41.71 -23.39 -27.40
CA ASP A 2 -40.43 -23.50 -26.65
C ASP A 2 -40.08 -24.85 -25.99
N GLY A 3 -39.05 -25.62 -26.36
CA GLY A 3 -37.73 -25.25 -26.89
C GLY A 3 -36.65 -25.54 -25.83
N THR A 4 -35.78 -26.50 -26.14
CA THR A 4 -34.36 -26.60 -25.74
C THR A 4 -33.87 -25.81 -24.50
N ARG A 5 -33.55 -26.50 -23.41
CA ARG A 5 -32.44 -26.13 -22.48
C ARG A 5 -31.74 -27.41 -22.00
N LYS A 6 -30.86 -28.01 -22.81
CA LYS A 6 -29.38 -27.86 -22.74
C LYS A 6 -28.90 -27.85 -21.28
N SER A 7 -28.44 -28.97 -20.73
CA SER A 7 -27.04 -29.46 -20.86
C SER A 7 -26.03 -28.30 -20.84
N GLY A 8 -25.44 -28.01 -19.67
CA GLY A 8 -24.35 -27.04 -19.59
C GLY A 8 -24.04 -26.41 -18.22
N GLY A 9 -24.29 -27.06 -17.09
CA GLY A 9 -24.16 -26.39 -15.77
C GLY A 9 -23.38 -27.11 -14.67
N ILE A 10 -22.71 -28.24 -14.93
CA ILE A 10 -22.08 -29.06 -13.86
C ILE A 10 -20.54 -28.95 -13.83
N THR A 11 -19.90 -28.18 -14.71
CA THR A 11 -18.42 -28.17 -14.86
C THR A 11 -17.72 -26.86 -14.49
N SER A 12 -18.29 -26.00 -13.64
CA SER A 12 -17.61 -24.79 -13.16
C SER A 12 -17.33 -24.73 -11.65
N MET A 13 -17.61 -25.80 -10.91
CA MET A 13 -17.45 -25.83 -9.44
C MET A 13 -16.37 -26.83 -9.00
N ALA A 14 -15.14 -26.67 -9.47
CA ALA A 14 -13.99 -27.42 -8.93
C ALA A 14 -12.66 -26.75 -9.31
N ASN A 15 -12.46 -25.48 -8.91
CA ASN A 15 -11.10 -24.96 -8.72
C ASN A 15 -11.14 -23.73 -7.80
N SER A 16 -11.21 -23.99 -6.50
CA SER A 16 -10.93 -22.99 -5.48
C SER A 16 -10.17 -23.68 -4.37
N GLU A 17 -9.03 -24.25 -4.72
CA GLU A 17 -8.03 -24.66 -3.76
C GLU A 17 -6.81 -23.75 -3.89
N ASN A 18 -6.48 -23.17 -2.74
CA ASN A 18 -5.13 -22.79 -2.34
C ASN A 18 -4.53 -21.54 -2.98
N GLN A 19 -4.66 -20.40 -2.28
CA GLN A 19 -3.53 -19.52 -2.00
C GLN A 19 -3.66 -18.96 -0.59
N GLU A 20 -3.22 -19.74 0.39
CA GLU A 20 -2.82 -19.22 1.71
C GLU A 20 -1.67 -18.24 1.48
N LYS A 21 -1.99 -16.95 1.37
CA LYS A 21 -0.98 -15.89 1.29
C LYS A 21 -0.23 -15.87 2.61
N LYS A 22 0.97 -16.46 2.61
CA LYS A 22 1.91 -16.35 3.72
C LYS A 22 2.22 -14.88 3.92
N GLU A 23 1.69 -14.33 5.02
CA GLU A 23 2.00 -12.99 5.50
C GLU A 23 3.42 -13.00 6.09
N SER A 24 4.43 -13.21 5.25
CA SER A 24 5.81 -12.98 5.66
C SER A 24 6.03 -11.47 5.73
N THR A 25 5.64 -10.88 6.86
CA THR A 25 6.48 -9.96 7.65
C THR A 25 7.32 -8.96 6.85
N ASN A 26 6.69 -8.12 6.04
CA ASN A 26 7.33 -6.95 5.41
C ASN A 26 7.38 -5.76 6.39
N TYR A 27 7.72 -6.00 7.67
CA TYR A 27 7.73 -4.94 8.68
C TYR A 27 8.97 -4.03 8.59
N PHE A 28 10.04 -4.51 7.96
CA PHE A 28 11.28 -3.74 7.70
C PHE A 28 11.42 -3.30 6.23
N ASP A 29 10.32 -3.25 5.49
CA ASP A 29 10.34 -2.75 4.11
C ASP A 29 10.45 -1.22 4.10
N PHE A 30 11.68 -0.73 4.31
CA PHE A 30 12.01 0.67 4.05
C PHE A 30 11.69 1.07 2.60
N SER A 31 11.65 0.10 1.68
CA SER A 31 11.18 0.28 0.31
C SER A 31 9.79 0.93 0.25
N GLU A 32 8.90 0.62 1.18
CA GLU A 32 7.55 1.17 1.23
C GLU A 32 7.54 2.64 1.67
N VAL A 33 8.37 3.03 2.64
CA VAL A 33 8.50 4.44 3.02
C VAL A 33 9.18 5.26 1.91
N PHE A 34 10.20 4.72 1.25
CA PHE A 34 10.82 5.37 0.09
C PHE A 34 9.80 5.54 -1.05
N LYS A 35 9.06 4.49 -1.41
CA LYS A 35 7.97 4.59 -2.39
C LYS A 35 6.90 5.59 -1.96
N TYR A 36 6.59 5.70 -0.68
CA TYR A 36 5.64 6.68 -0.13
C TYR A 36 6.12 8.13 -0.34
N TYR A 37 7.42 8.42 -0.17
CA TYR A 37 7.99 9.75 -0.46
C TYR A 37 8.08 10.04 -1.96
N PHE A 38 8.46 9.06 -2.79
CA PHE A 38 8.63 9.23 -4.24
C PHE A 38 7.38 8.92 -5.08
N ARG A 39 6.22 8.63 -4.46
CA ARG A 39 4.99 8.30 -5.19
C ARG A 39 4.56 9.49 -6.07
N LYS A 40 4.58 9.29 -7.40
CA LYS A 40 4.05 10.26 -8.36
C LYS A 40 2.58 10.56 -8.04
N LYS A 41 2.24 11.85 -8.05
CA LYS A 41 0.86 12.34 -7.87
C LYS A 41 0.07 11.98 -9.12
N ASP A 42 -0.92 11.09 -8.99
CA ASP A 42 -1.86 10.82 -10.09
C ASP A 42 -2.67 12.08 -10.45
N PRO A 43 -2.61 12.55 -11.70
CA PRO A 43 -3.19 13.82 -12.13
C PRO A 43 -4.73 13.78 -12.29
N ASN A 44 -5.35 12.60 -12.31
CA ASN A 44 -6.81 12.44 -12.52
C ASN A 44 -7.65 12.49 -11.23
N ASN A 45 -7.03 12.61 -10.05
CA ASN A 45 -7.76 12.62 -8.78
C ASN A 45 -8.17 14.04 -8.39
N LYS A 46 -9.47 14.27 -8.21
CA LYS A 46 -10.03 15.54 -7.70
C LYS A 46 -9.24 15.96 -6.46
N PRO A 47 -8.73 17.22 -6.39
CA PRO A 47 -7.80 17.63 -5.34
C PRO A 47 -8.54 17.81 -4.02
N ASN A 48 -8.76 16.72 -3.28
CA ASN A 48 -9.16 16.78 -1.87
C ASN A 48 -7.94 17.22 -1.06
N PHE A 49 -7.76 18.53 -0.92
CA PHE A 49 -6.69 19.17 -0.17
C PHE A 49 -6.55 18.58 1.24
N ASN A 50 -7.66 18.21 1.87
CA ASN A 50 -7.73 17.55 3.18
C ASN A 50 -6.97 16.20 3.20
N LEU A 51 -7.09 15.36 2.17
CA LEU A 51 -6.32 14.10 2.08
C LEU A 51 -4.82 14.37 1.86
N ARG A 52 -4.49 15.44 1.12
CA ARG A 52 -3.10 15.83 0.84
C ARG A 52 -2.42 16.40 2.08
N MET A 53 -3.15 17.17 2.89
CA MET A 53 -2.70 17.67 4.20
C MET A 53 -2.56 16.56 5.22
N MET A 54 -3.55 15.65 5.32
CA MET A 54 -3.48 14.51 6.23
C MET A 54 -2.24 13.64 5.96
N HIS A 55 -1.92 13.41 4.69
CA HIS A 55 -0.71 12.71 4.28
C HIS A 55 0.57 13.54 4.43
N GLY A 56 0.48 14.85 4.24
CA GLY A 56 1.60 15.79 4.35
C GLY A 56 2.09 15.91 5.79
N ILE A 57 1.19 16.12 6.75
CA ILE A 57 1.51 16.23 8.17
C ILE A 57 2.18 14.94 8.66
N ASN A 58 1.67 13.78 8.24
CA ASN A 58 2.28 12.48 8.55
C ASN A 58 3.66 12.26 7.90
N LYS A 59 3.96 12.90 6.75
CA LYS A 59 5.30 12.88 6.14
C LYS A 59 6.30 13.79 6.84
N ILE A 60 5.82 14.94 7.31
CA ILE A 60 6.65 15.93 8.01
C ILE A 60 7.12 15.38 9.35
N SER A 61 6.26 14.64 10.08
CA SER A 61 6.61 14.06 11.37
C SER A 61 7.78 13.08 11.28
N ILE A 62 7.73 12.13 10.32
CA ILE A 62 8.85 11.21 10.07
C ILE A 62 10.12 11.98 9.69
N LEU A 63 10.03 13.00 8.83
CA LEU A 63 11.20 13.77 8.38
C LEU A 63 11.89 14.51 9.53
N LEU A 64 11.12 15.21 10.37
CA LEU A 64 11.65 15.91 11.54
C LEU A 64 12.24 14.95 12.58
N PHE A 65 11.60 13.79 12.76
CA PHE A 65 12.10 12.74 13.64
C PHE A 65 13.47 12.21 13.16
N LEU A 66 13.61 11.88 11.87
CA LEU A 66 14.90 11.43 11.32
C LEU A 66 15.97 12.51 11.45
N MET A 67 15.64 13.78 11.19
CA MET A 67 16.60 14.88 11.32
C MET A 67 17.09 15.03 12.76
N ALA A 68 16.19 15.00 13.74
CA ALA A 68 16.55 15.03 15.15
C ALA A 68 17.39 13.80 15.55
N LEU A 69 17.03 12.60 15.08
CA LEU A 69 17.77 11.37 15.32
C LEU A 69 19.20 11.45 14.78
N ILE A 70 19.38 11.98 13.57
CA ILE A 70 20.70 12.16 12.93
C ILE A 70 21.54 13.15 13.75
N ILE A 71 21.00 14.33 14.08
CA ILE A 71 21.71 15.34 14.89
C ILE A 71 22.10 14.76 16.26
N TRP A 72 21.16 14.08 16.91
CA TRP A 72 21.39 13.46 18.21
C TRP A 72 22.47 12.37 18.13
N THR A 73 22.44 11.52 17.10
CA THR A 73 23.44 10.46 16.89
C THR A 73 24.81 11.07 16.62
N ILE A 74 24.92 12.04 15.72
CA ILE A 74 26.19 12.71 15.41
C ILE A 74 26.75 13.40 16.65
N ARG A 75 25.94 14.17 17.38
CA ARG A 75 26.35 14.87 18.61
C ARG A 75 26.70 13.92 19.76
N ARG A 76 26.25 12.67 19.71
CA ARG A 76 26.53 11.65 20.73
C ARG A 76 27.76 10.80 20.40
N LEU A 77 28.02 10.56 19.10
CA LEU A 77 29.16 9.76 18.62
C LEU A 77 30.41 10.60 18.34
N MET A 78 30.24 11.88 17.97
CA MET A 78 31.32 12.84 17.73
C MET A 78 31.48 13.76 18.93
#